data_AF-A0A8H5NCY5-F1
#
_entry.id   AF-A0A8H5NCY5-F1
#
_cell.length_a   1.000
_cell.length_b   1.000
_cell.length_c   1.000
_cell.angle_alpha   90.00
_cell.angle_beta   90.00
_cell.angle_gamma   90.00
#
_symmetry.space_group_name_H-M   'P 1'
#
loop_
_entity.id
_entity.type
_entity.pdbx_description
1 polymer ?
#
loop_
_entity_poly.entity_id
_entity_poly.type
_entity_poly.pdbx_seq_one_letter_code
_entity_poly.pdbx_strand_id
1 'polypeptide(L)'
;MRFLSDTDLDLETDPDFPDDFQSPQINSEYPMYGVGGYHPVHLGDLYDDGRYRIVHKIGAGDTSMIWLARDSSSWSWVALRILMGDQPSGVEENIVKCHNILARHGQDGGDPRFITYTRYFHIDGPNGRHLCLVLPFCGPNLRVGKKY
;
A
#
# COMPACT_ATOMS: atom_id res chain seq x y z
N MET A 1 10.77 -28.13 20.27
CA MET A 1 9.61 -28.01 19.37
C MET A 1 8.46 -27.45 20.20
N ARG A 2 8.21 -26.13 20.12
CA ARG A 2 7.04 -25.50 20.74
C ARG A 2 6.20 -24.95 19.59
N PHE A 3 4.94 -25.37 19.54
CA PHE A 3 3.93 -24.83 18.65
C PHE A 3 3.58 -23.43 19.17
N LEU A 4 3.59 -22.43 18.29
CA LEU A 4 3.06 -21.10 18.59
C LEU A 4 1.54 -21.17 18.34
N SER A 5 0.75 -20.79 19.34
CA SER A 5 -0.71 -20.75 19.28
C SER A 5 -1.19 -19.45 18.64
N ASP A 6 -2.41 -19.46 18.09
CA ASP A 6 -3.09 -18.37 17.36
C ASP A 6 -3.35 -17.08 18.16
N THR A 7 -2.71 -16.88 19.31
CA THR A 7 -2.82 -15.69 20.17
C THR A 7 -1.64 -14.71 20.06
N ASP A 8 -0.63 -15.01 19.24
CA ASP A 8 0.57 -14.16 19.11
C ASP A 8 0.48 -13.10 17.98
N LEU A 9 -0.72 -12.75 17.51
CA LEU A 9 -0.92 -11.83 16.38
C LEU A 9 -1.80 -10.60 16.68
N ASP A 10 -2.07 -10.30 17.95
CA ASP A 10 -2.77 -9.08 18.35
C ASP A 10 -1.77 -7.92 18.52
N LEU A 11 -1.30 -7.38 17.39
CA LEU A 11 -0.46 -6.18 17.32
C LEU A 11 -1.10 -4.93 17.95
N GLU A 12 -2.39 -4.97 18.29
CA GLU A 12 -3.08 -3.88 19.00
C GLU A 12 -2.70 -3.80 20.49
N THR A 13 -2.01 -4.80 21.05
CA THR A 13 -1.59 -4.82 22.46
C THR A 13 -0.09 -4.66 22.68
N ASP A 14 0.69 -4.39 21.63
CA ASP A 14 2.13 -4.16 21.75
C ASP A 14 2.40 -2.77 22.36
N PRO A 15 2.94 -2.69 23.59
CA PRO A 15 3.20 -1.40 24.26
C PRO A 15 4.31 -0.59 23.60
N ASP A 16 5.09 -1.18 22.68
CA ASP A 16 6.11 -0.48 21.89
C ASP A 16 5.56 0.08 20.56
N PHE A 17 4.26 -0.09 20.26
CA PHE A 17 3.66 0.52 19.08
C PHE A 17 3.37 2.02 19.33
N PRO A 18 4.02 2.94 18.59
CA PRO A 18 3.85 4.37 18.80
C PRO A 18 2.41 4.82 18.45
N ASP A 19 1.74 5.44 19.43
CA ASP A 19 0.36 5.97 19.37
C ASP A 19 0.21 7.13 18.34
N ASP A 20 1.33 7.57 17.79
CA ASP A 20 1.48 8.69 16.86
C ASP A 20 1.34 8.31 15.37
N PHE A 21 0.92 7.08 15.05
CA PHE A 21 0.37 6.71 13.74
C PHE A 21 -1.05 7.28 13.50
N GLN A 22 -1.29 8.52 13.93
CA GLN A 22 -2.48 9.26 13.55
C GLN A 22 -2.50 9.45 12.04
N SER A 23 -3.39 8.71 11.39
CA SER A 23 -3.67 8.86 9.97
C SER A 23 -3.93 10.34 9.66
N PRO A 24 -3.28 10.93 8.64
CA PRO A 24 -3.49 12.32 8.29
C PRO A 24 -4.98 12.59 8.09
N GLN A 25 -5.53 13.55 8.84
CA GLN A 25 -6.89 14.03 8.66
C GLN A 25 -6.91 14.83 7.36
N ILE A 26 -7.36 14.20 6.27
CA ILE A 26 -7.44 14.83 4.95
C ILE A 26 -8.65 15.76 4.96
N ASN A 27 -8.38 17.06 5.00
CA ASN A 27 -9.41 18.09 4.91
C ASN A 27 -9.70 18.35 3.42
N SER A 28 -10.79 17.84 2.85
CA SER A 28 -11.26 18.33 1.54
C SER A 28 -12.77 18.18 1.34
N GLU A 29 -13.35 19.18 0.71
CA GLU A 29 -14.77 19.48 0.54
C GLU A 29 -15.47 18.63 -0.53
N TYR A 30 -14.93 17.44 -0.86
CA TYR A 30 -15.51 16.48 -1.80
C TYR A 30 -15.61 15.10 -1.16
N PRO A 31 -16.65 14.29 -1.44
CA PRO A 31 -16.68 12.90 -0.99
C PRO A 31 -15.59 12.14 -1.73
N MET A 32 -14.40 12.11 -1.15
CA MET A 32 -13.22 11.41 -1.67
C MET A 32 -13.46 9.92 -1.93
N TYR A 33 -14.52 9.33 -1.36
CA TYR A 33 -15.02 7.99 -1.67
C TYR A 33 -16.27 8.07 -2.56
N GLY A 34 -16.11 8.54 -3.79
CA GLY A 34 -17.14 8.57 -4.82
C GLY A 34 -16.57 8.19 -6.18
N VAL A 35 -17.37 8.29 -7.25
CA VAL A 35 -16.92 8.01 -8.63
C VAL A 35 -15.67 8.84 -8.95
N GLY A 36 -14.59 8.17 -9.36
CA GLY A 36 -13.28 8.77 -9.61
C GLY A 36 -12.39 8.95 -8.36
N GLY A 37 -12.93 8.76 -7.16
CA GLY A 37 -12.20 8.92 -5.89
C GLY A 37 -11.42 7.69 -5.44
N TYR A 38 -11.20 7.54 -4.13
CA TYR A 38 -10.55 6.39 -3.51
C TYR A 38 -11.37 5.11 -3.64
N HIS A 39 -10.70 3.98 -3.82
CA HIS A 39 -11.32 2.66 -3.73
C HIS A 39 -11.70 2.35 -2.27
N PRO A 40 -12.94 1.92 -1.96
CA PRO A 40 -13.26 1.40 -0.64
C PRO A 40 -12.57 0.05 -0.42
N VAL A 41 -11.88 -0.10 0.71
CA VAL A 41 -11.10 -1.29 1.07
C VAL A 41 -11.47 -1.72 2.49
N HIS A 42 -11.66 -3.02 2.70
CA HIS A 42 -11.95 -3.62 3.99
C HIS A 42 -10.80 -4.54 4.44
N LEU A 43 -10.69 -4.72 5.76
CA LEU A 43 -9.74 -5.68 6.32
C LEU A 43 -10.11 -7.09 5.87
N GLY A 44 -9.11 -7.84 5.43
CA GLY A 44 -9.30 -9.18 4.88
C GLY A 44 -9.63 -9.24 3.39
N ASP A 45 -9.85 -8.10 2.71
CA ASP A 45 -10.01 -8.07 1.26
C ASP A 45 -8.82 -8.74 0.56
N LEU A 46 -9.13 -9.44 -0.53
CA LEU A 46 -8.20 -10.22 -1.32
C LEU A 46 -8.05 -9.60 -2.70
N TYR A 47 -6.82 -9.29 -3.08
CA TYR A 47 -6.49 -8.71 -4.39
C TYR A 47 -5.50 -9.57 -5.15
N ASP A 48 -5.48 -9.39 -6.48
CA ASP A 48 -4.58 -10.08 -7.41
C ASP A 48 -4.67 -11.61 -7.28
N ASP A 49 -5.84 -12.17 -7.65
CA ASP A 49 -6.14 -13.60 -7.57
C ASP A 49 -5.94 -14.20 -6.17
N GLY A 50 -6.21 -13.41 -5.13
CA GLY A 50 -6.07 -13.82 -3.73
C GLY A 50 -4.66 -13.75 -3.17
N ARG A 51 -3.70 -13.23 -3.94
CA ARG A 51 -2.31 -13.13 -3.51
C ARG A 51 -2.12 -12.19 -2.32
N TYR A 52 -2.75 -11.02 -2.36
CA TYR A 52 -2.56 -9.98 -1.36
C TYR A 52 -3.79 -9.83 -0.47
N ARG A 53 -3.61 -10.09 0.83
CA ARG A 53 -4.66 -9.92 1.84
C ARG A 53 -4.47 -8.63 2.63
N ILE A 54 -5.47 -7.76 2.67
CA ILE A 54 -5.43 -6.51 3.44
C ILE A 54 -5.41 -6.80 4.95
N VAL A 55 -4.52 -6.12 5.66
CA VAL A 55 -4.34 -6.25 7.12
C VAL A 55 -4.57 -4.95 7.87
N HIS A 56 -4.04 -3.81 7.38
CA HIS A 56 -4.24 -2.53 8.07
C HIS A 56 -4.08 -1.34 7.11
N LYS A 57 -4.69 -0.20 7.43
CA LYS A 57 -4.45 1.05 6.70
C LYS A 57 -3.20 1.72 7.29
N ILE A 58 -2.17 1.95 6.48
CA ILE A 58 -0.89 2.49 6.97
C ILE A 58 -0.59 3.91 6.47
N GLY A 59 -1.42 4.46 5.60
CA GLY A 59 -1.25 5.84 5.18
C GLY A 59 -2.27 6.32 4.16
N ALA A 60 -2.22 7.61 3.90
CA ALA A 60 -2.93 8.27 2.81
C ALA A 60 -2.02 9.33 2.20
N GLY A 61 -2.07 9.44 0.88
CA GLY A 61 -1.59 10.60 0.15
C GLY A 61 -2.74 11.22 -0.63
N ASP A 62 -2.50 12.40 -1.19
CA ASP A 62 -3.53 13.20 -1.87
C ASP A 62 -4.29 12.38 -2.92
N THR A 63 -3.59 11.53 -3.67
CA THR A 63 -4.16 10.75 -4.79
C THR A 63 -4.19 9.24 -4.57
N SER A 64 -3.93 8.75 -3.36
CA SER A 64 -3.90 7.31 -3.09
C SER A 64 -4.04 6.95 -1.61
N MET A 65 -4.58 5.76 -1.33
CA MET A 65 -4.52 5.15 0.00
C MET A 65 -3.41 4.09 0.04
N ILE A 66 -2.79 3.92 1.21
CA ILE A 66 -1.72 2.94 1.43
C ILE A 66 -2.16 1.94 2.49
N TRP A 67 -2.12 0.66 2.12
CA TRP A 67 -2.57 -0.47 2.94
C TRP A 67 -1.44 -1.46 3.16
N LEU A 68 -1.29 -1.94 4.38
CA LEU A 68 -0.48 -3.10 4.69
C LEU A 68 -1.23 -4.35 4.22
N ALA A 69 -0.53 -5.21 3.49
CA ALA A 69 -1.05 -6.49 3.07
C ALA A 69 -0.04 -7.62 3.28
N ARG A 70 -0.57 -8.83 3.41
CA ARG A 70 0.22 -10.07 3.41
C ARG A 70 0.31 -10.61 1.98
N ASP A 71 1.52 -10.80 1.48
CA ASP A 71 1.77 -11.52 0.22
C ASP A 71 1.87 -13.02 0.50
N SER A 72 0.89 -13.79 0.04
CA SER A 72 0.84 -15.24 0.24
C SER A 72 1.87 -16.01 -0.61
N SER A 73 2.37 -15.41 -1.71
CA SER A 73 3.37 -16.07 -2.56
C SER A 73 4.77 -16.00 -1.95
N SER A 74 5.12 -14.85 -1.35
CA SER A 74 6.44 -14.63 -0.73
C SER A 74 6.45 -14.76 0.79
N TRP A 75 5.28 -14.93 1.42
CA TRP A 75 5.11 -14.93 2.88
C TRP A 75 5.70 -13.69 3.55
N SER A 76 5.58 -12.53 2.88
CA SER A 76 6.16 -11.26 3.33
C SER A 76 5.10 -10.17 3.50
N TRP A 77 5.51 -9.09 4.15
CA TRP A 77 4.71 -7.87 4.29
C TRP A 77 4.96 -6.93 3.12
N VAL A 78 3.88 -6.40 2.55
CA VAL A 78 3.94 -5.44 1.44
C VAL A 78 3.04 -4.26 1.71
N ALA A 79 3.34 -3.13 1.10
CA ALA A 79 2.46 -1.97 1.05
C ALA A 79 1.75 -1.92 -0.31
N LEU A 80 0.42 -1.96 -0.29
CA LEU A 80 -0.41 -1.70 -1.46
C LEU A 80 -0.76 -0.21 -1.50
N ARG A 81 -0.24 0.49 -2.50
CA ARG A 81 -0.64 1.87 -2.81
C ARG A 81 -1.71 1.83 -3.88
N ILE A 82 -2.94 2.12 -3.49
CA ILE A 82 -4.12 2.11 -4.37
C ILE A 82 -4.44 3.55 -4.75
N LEU A 83 -4.30 3.85 -6.05
CA LEU A 83 -4.57 5.18 -6.60
C LEU A 83 -6.08 5.42 -6.73
N MET A 84 -6.50 6.69 -6.72
CA MET A 84 -7.89 7.05 -7.04
C MET A 84 -8.27 6.60 -8.45
N GLY A 85 -9.57 6.41 -8.70
CA GLY A 85 -10.09 5.93 -9.99
C GLY A 85 -9.91 6.96 -11.11
N ASP A 86 -9.95 8.24 -10.77
CA ASP A 86 -9.61 9.35 -11.66
C ASP A 86 -8.15 9.74 -11.41
N GLN A 87 -7.34 9.61 -12.45
CA GLN A 87 -5.93 9.98 -12.44
C GLN A 87 -5.66 10.95 -13.60
N PRO A 88 -4.75 11.93 -13.40
CA PRO A 88 -4.28 12.76 -14.49
C PRO A 88 -3.79 11.92 -15.66
N SER A 89 -4.03 12.40 -16.88
CA SER A 89 -3.61 11.71 -18.09
C SER A 89 -2.10 11.42 -18.07
N GLY A 90 -1.73 10.21 -18.49
CA GLY A 90 -0.33 9.77 -18.57
C GLY A 90 0.29 9.28 -17.26
N VAL A 91 -0.37 9.39 -16.09
CA VAL A 91 0.16 8.83 -14.83
C VAL A 91 0.36 7.32 -14.93
N GLU A 92 -0.67 6.60 -15.35
CA GLU A 92 -0.59 5.14 -15.54
C GLU A 92 0.44 4.77 -16.60
N GLU A 93 0.44 5.45 -17.75
CA GLU A 93 1.40 5.21 -18.82
C GLU A 93 2.85 5.38 -18.34
N ASN A 94 3.11 6.44 -17.57
CA ASN A 94 4.43 6.70 -16.98
C ASN A 94 4.81 5.62 -15.98
N ILE A 95 3.88 5.17 -15.13
CA ILE A 95 4.11 4.06 -14.20
C ILE A 95 4.46 2.81 -15.01
N VAL A 96 3.64 2.38 -15.97
CA VAL A 96 3.90 1.18 -16.77
C VAL A 96 5.24 1.26 -17.51
N LYS A 97 5.58 2.43 -18.09
CA LYS A 97 6.90 2.66 -18.71
C LYS A 97 8.04 2.50 -17.70
N CYS A 98 7.93 3.12 -16.53
CA CYS A 98 8.90 2.96 -15.45
C CYS A 98 9.02 1.49 -15.02
N HIS A 99 7.92 0.77 -14.88
CA HIS A 99 7.94 -0.66 -14.53
C HIS A 99 8.72 -1.47 -15.54
N ASN A 100 8.48 -1.25 -16.84
CA ASN A 100 9.17 -1.97 -17.90
C ASN A 100 10.67 -1.68 -17.92
N ILE A 101 11.07 -0.43 -17.65
CA ILE A 101 12.48 -0.05 -17.52
C ILE A 101 13.09 -0.79 -16.32
N LEU A 102 12.43 -0.73 -15.16
CA LEU A 102 12.91 -1.37 -13.94
C LEU A 102 12.97 -2.90 -14.06
N ALA A 103 12.00 -3.54 -14.70
CA ALA A 103 11.99 -4.98 -14.93
C ALA A 103 13.13 -5.42 -15.86
N ARG A 104 13.49 -4.59 -16.85
CA ARG A 104 14.62 -4.84 -17.76
C ARG A 104 15.97 -4.67 -17.06
N HIS A 105 16.09 -3.68 -16.19
CA HIS A 105 17.31 -3.43 -15.40
C HIS A 105 17.40 -4.28 -14.12
N GLY A 106 16.28 -4.88 -13.70
CA GLY A 106 16.13 -5.65 -12.46
C GLY A 106 16.68 -7.07 -12.48
N GLN A 107 17.30 -7.51 -13.58
CA GLN A 107 18.07 -8.77 -13.62
C GLN A 107 19.23 -8.76 -12.59
N ASP A 108 19.68 -7.58 -12.16
CA ASP A 108 20.72 -7.38 -11.14
C ASP A 108 20.19 -6.90 -9.77
N GLY A 109 18.88 -7.07 -9.49
CA GLY A 109 18.33 -6.79 -8.16
C GLY A 109 18.08 -5.31 -7.84
N GLY A 110 18.08 -4.42 -8.85
CA GLY A 110 17.80 -2.98 -8.69
C GLY A 110 18.85 -2.25 -7.84
N ASP A 111 18.86 -0.92 -7.88
CA ASP A 111 19.71 -0.15 -6.97
C ASP A 111 19.07 -0.12 -5.58
N PRO A 112 19.70 -0.65 -4.52
CA PRO A 112 19.13 -0.73 -3.18
C PRO A 112 18.85 0.66 -2.56
N ARG A 113 19.37 1.75 -3.15
CA ARG A 113 19.10 3.13 -2.73
C ARG A 113 17.72 3.62 -3.17
N PHE A 114 17.07 2.94 -4.11
CA PHE A 114 15.76 3.34 -4.65
C PHE A 114 14.71 2.26 -4.39
N ILE A 115 13.74 2.56 -3.53
CA ILE A 115 12.57 1.71 -3.36
C ILE A 115 11.68 1.91 -4.59
N THR A 116 11.37 0.80 -5.25
CA THR A 116 10.39 0.77 -6.32
C THR A 116 9.33 -0.30 -6.06
N TYR A 117 8.22 -0.22 -6.79
CA TYR A 117 7.19 -1.23 -6.73
C TYR A 117 7.64 -2.48 -7.49
N THR A 118 7.38 -3.64 -6.90
CA THR A 118 7.74 -4.95 -7.45
C THR A 118 6.71 -5.46 -8.45
N ARG A 119 5.47 -4.97 -8.33
CA ARG A 119 4.33 -5.37 -9.16
C ARG A 119 3.31 -4.24 -9.21
N TYR A 120 2.51 -4.21 -10.26
CA TYR A 120 1.29 -3.42 -10.30
C TYR A 120 0.15 -4.28 -10.88
N PHE A 121 -1.08 -3.93 -10.54
CA PHE A 121 -2.30 -4.53 -11.08
C PHE A 121 -3.44 -3.53 -10.99
N HIS A 122 -4.59 -3.88 -11.59
CA HIS A 122 -5.79 -3.05 -11.51
C HIS A 122 -6.82 -3.67 -10.58
N ILE A 123 -7.56 -2.81 -9.90
CA ILE A 123 -8.71 -3.16 -9.07
C ILE A 123 -9.93 -2.48 -9.67
N ASP A 124 -10.91 -3.26 -10.10
CA ASP A 124 -12.20 -2.73 -10.50
C ASP A 124 -13.10 -2.61 -9.26
N GLY A 125 -13.59 -1.40 -9.02
CA GLY A 125 -14.40 -1.08 -7.86
C GLY A 125 -15.58 -0.17 -8.18
N PRO A 126 -16.41 0.15 -7.16
CA PRO A 126 -17.59 1.00 -7.35
C PRO A 126 -17.23 2.43 -7.78
N ASN A 127 -16.00 2.87 -7.50
CA ASN A 127 -15.52 4.21 -7.78
C ASN A 127 -14.70 4.30 -9.08
N GLY A 128 -14.65 3.21 -9.87
CA GLY A 128 -13.91 3.12 -11.11
C GLY A 128 -12.82 2.05 -11.08
N ARG A 129 -11.87 2.17 -12.01
CA ARG A 129 -10.72 1.28 -12.11
C ARG A 129 -9.51 1.93 -11.47
N HIS A 130 -8.91 1.23 -10.52
CA HIS A 130 -7.83 1.75 -9.69
C HIS A 130 -6.52 1.04 -10.00
N LEU A 131 -5.46 1.80 -10.24
CA LEU A 131 -4.11 1.25 -10.32
C LEU A 131 -3.59 0.98 -8.91
N CYS A 132 -3.15 -0.25 -8.66
CA CYS A 132 -2.55 -0.67 -7.41
C CYS A 132 -1.07 -0.99 -7.62
N LEU A 133 -0.21 -0.39 -6.81
CA LEU A 133 1.23 -0.64 -6.80
C LEU A 133 1.60 -1.44 -5.55
N VAL A 134 2.41 -2.48 -5.73
CA VAL A 134 2.93 -3.32 -4.65
C VAL A 134 4.35 -2.87 -4.32
N LEU A 135 4.55 -2.31 -3.15
CA LEU A 135 5.85 -1.85 -2.67
C LEU A 135 6.36 -2.75 -1.55
N PRO A 136 7.70 -2.88 -1.40
CA PRO A 136 8.28 -3.39 -0.16
C PRO A 136 7.73 -2.60 1.03
N PHE A 137 7.37 -3.29 2.10
CA PHE A 137 7.02 -2.61 3.35
C PHE A 137 8.31 -2.06 3.98
N CYS A 138 8.42 -0.73 4.03
CA CYS A 138 9.56 -0.03 4.61
C CYS A 138 9.13 0.70 5.87
N GLY A 139 10.09 0.88 6.79
CA GLY A 139 9.87 1.59 8.06
C GLY A 139 9.40 3.04 7.86
N PRO A 140 9.08 3.73 8.97
CA PRO A 140 8.54 5.08 8.95
C PRO A 140 9.44 6.05 8.17
N ASN A 141 8.81 7.06 7.55
CA ASN A 141 9.55 8.11 6.87
C ASN A 141 10.37 8.95 7.88
N LEU A 142 11.43 9.61 7.41
CA LEU A 142 12.33 10.41 8.25
C LEU A 142 11.72 11.74 8.73
N ARG A 143 10.39 11.84 8.86
CA ARG A 143 9.80 13.00 9.52
C ARG A 143 10.23 12.97 10.97
N VAL A 144 11.25 13.75 11.29
CA VAL A 144 11.73 13.97 12.65
C VAL A 144 10.53 14.43 13.46
N GLY A 145 10.07 13.57 14.37
CA GLY A 145 9.08 13.94 15.36
C GLY A 145 9.58 15.21 16.05
N LYS A 146 8.79 16.28 15.98
CA LYS A 146 9.02 17.43 16.85
C LYS A 146 8.85 16.90 18.27
N LYS A 147 9.97 16.60 18.92
CA LYS A 147 10.02 16.43 20.38
C LYS A 147 9.61 17.77 20.97
N TYR A 148 8.43 17.82 21.58
CA TYR A 148 8.10 18.86 22.54
C TYR A 148 8.81 18.58 23.85
#